data_AF-A0A4Q1KML0-F1
#
_entry.id   AF-A0A4Q1KML0-F1
#
_cell.length_a   1.000
_cell.length_b   1.000
_cell.length_c   1.000
_cell.angle_alpha   90.00
_cell.angle_beta   90.00
_cell.angle_gamma   90.00
#
_symmetry.space_group_name_H-M   'P 1'
#
loop_
_entity.id
_entity.type
_entity.pdbx_description
1 polymer ?
#
loop_
_entity_poly.entity_id
_entity_poly.type
_entity_poly.pdbx_seq_one_letter_code
_entity_poly.pdbx_strand_id
1 'polypeptide(L)'
;MKDTFYTVSLTIAFSLLLLFMYYRVSNLEHKYETLKEANVRLKSNLPLTDAQIKERQFKEEMYIRQQEKDTTLILSVIGFSLVFAGFLSFKLFDDRVKIINTSFESSIHTVNSRIDAFIETINSITTNYETNYKNIEHTIYDLKNDFDYELVTLKQNEAKQALSNQNLNGYIFYSLYSYRFSAKCILYYRRIGSNLSENLLAFMNNSIESFRLDLISILSFDNTEKILLSVKDKETIVNLIKEINKVGDTKTFDKLNLVYSLLEFKD
;
A
#
# COMPACT_ATOMS: atom_id res chain seq x y z
N MET A 1 2.08 5.51 -45.19
CA MET A 1 1.15 4.38 -45.46
C MET A 1 -0.32 4.81 -45.52
N LYS A 2 -0.81 5.72 -44.65
CA LYS A 2 -2.17 6.27 -44.77
C LYS A 2 -2.36 7.13 -46.02
N ASP A 3 -1.43 8.02 -46.32
CA ASP A 3 -1.55 8.93 -47.48
C ASP A 3 -1.49 8.22 -48.83
N THR A 4 -0.69 7.16 -48.92
CA THR A 4 -0.59 6.30 -50.12
C THR A 4 -1.88 5.52 -50.40
N PHE A 5 -2.62 5.13 -49.38
CA PHE A 5 -3.89 4.42 -49.56
C PHE A 5 -5.02 5.35 -50.04
N TYR A 6 -5.06 6.59 -49.54
CA TYR A 6 -5.99 7.61 -50.01
C TYR A 6 -5.72 8.01 -51.46
N THR A 7 -4.45 8.17 -51.85
CA THR A 7 -4.10 8.48 -53.24
C THR A 7 -4.54 7.36 -54.17
N VAL A 8 -4.22 6.09 -53.86
CA VAL A 8 -4.62 4.95 -54.71
C VAL A 8 -6.15 4.83 -54.81
N SER A 9 -6.88 4.99 -53.70
CA SER A 9 -8.34 4.93 -53.70
C SER A 9 -8.98 6.07 -54.51
N LEU A 10 -8.42 7.28 -54.41
CA LEU A 10 -8.86 8.44 -55.19
C LEU A 10 -8.56 8.26 -56.68
N THR A 11 -7.39 7.71 -57.04
CA THR A 11 -7.02 7.44 -58.44
C THR A 11 -7.94 6.39 -59.07
N ILE A 12 -8.30 5.33 -58.34
CA ILE A 12 -9.25 4.31 -58.81
C ILE A 12 -10.64 4.94 -59.02
N ALA A 13 -11.11 5.75 -58.07
CA ALA A 13 -12.40 6.45 -58.19
C ALA A 13 -12.41 7.41 -59.40
N PHE A 14 -11.35 8.19 -59.60
CA PHE A 14 -11.22 9.11 -60.74
C PHE A 14 -11.16 8.36 -62.09
N SER A 15 -10.45 7.22 -62.12
CA SER A 15 -10.35 6.39 -63.32
C SER A 15 -11.70 5.79 -63.71
N LEU A 16 -12.46 5.30 -62.74
CA LEU A 16 -13.82 4.79 -62.97
C LEU A 16 -14.78 5.91 -63.43
N LEU A 17 -14.63 7.13 -62.89
CA LEU A 17 -15.44 8.27 -63.29
C LEU A 17 -15.12 8.75 -64.71
N LEU A 18 -13.85 8.77 -65.10
CA LEU A 18 -13.42 9.06 -66.47
C LEU A 18 -13.93 8.00 -67.47
N LEU A 19 -13.87 6.72 -67.10
CA LEU A 19 -14.35 5.61 -67.93
C LEU A 19 -15.88 5.68 -68.11
N PHE A 20 -16.60 6.06 -67.05
CA PHE A 20 -18.04 6.31 -67.11
C PHE A 20 -18.40 7.53 -67.99
N MET A 21 -17.66 8.63 -67.86
CA MET A 21 -17.87 9.83 -68.69
C MET A 21 -17.57 9.54 -70.16
N TYR A 22 -16.50 8.80 -70.46
CA TYR A 22 -16.16 8.37 -71.82
C TYR A 22 -17.26 7.50 -72.44
N TYR A 23 -17.77 6.51 -71.69
CA TYR A 23 -18.90 5.69 -72.13
C TYR A 23 -20.15 6.53 -72.43
N ARG A 24 -20.47 7.50 -71.56
CA ARG A 24 -21.59 8.45 -71.74
C ARG A 24 -21.45 9.29 -73.02
N VAL A 25 -20.26 9.81 -73.29
CA VAL A 25 -19.98 10.64 -74.48
C VAL A 25 -20.08 9.81 -75.75
N SER A 26 -19.46 8.63 -75.79
CA SER A 26 -19.52 7.74 -76.95
C SER A 26 -20.96 7.30 -77.28
N ASN A 27 -21.77 7.01 -76.27
CA ASN A 27 -23.18 6.64 -76.45
C ASN A 27 -24.05 7.83 -76.91
N LEU A 28 -23.70 9.06 -76.53
CA LEU A 28 -24.35 10.29 -77.01
C LEU A 28 -24.04 10.56 -78.49
N GLU A 29 -22.79 10.38 -78.92
CA GLU A 29 -22.42 10.50 -80.34
C GLU A 29 -23.17 9.50 -81.21
N HIS A 30 -23.30 8.26 -80.76
CA HIS A 30 -24.04 7.24 -81.51
C HIS A 30 -25.54 7.57 -81.60
N LYS A 31 -26.15 8.07 -80.51
CA LYS A 31 -27.55 8.56 -80.53
C LYS A 31 -27.73 9.77 -81.44
N TYR A 32 -26.77 10.69 -81.47
CA TYR A 32 -26.79 11.86 -82.34
C TYR A 32 -26.75 11.48 -83.83
N GLU A 33 -25.84 10.59 -84.24
CA GLU A 33 -25.77 10.11 -85.64
C GLU A 33 -27.05 9.35 -86.03
N THR A 34 -27.60 8.52 -85.13
CA THR A 34 -28.86 7.81 -85.39
C THR A 34 -30.06 8.77 -85.55
N LEU A 35 -30.14 9.81 -84.71
CA LEU A 35 -31.17 10.86 -84.82
C LEU A 35 -31.00 11.71 -86.07
N LYS A 36 -29.76 11.99 -86.47
CA LYS A 36 -29.43 12.73 -87.69
C LYS A 36 -29.85 11.96 -88.95
N GLU A 37 -29.55 10.66 -89.03
CA GLU A 37 -30.05 9.79 -90.10
C GLU A 37 -31.59 9.69 -90.11
N ALA A 38 -32.21 9.56 -88.92
CA ALA A 38 -33.67 9.52 -88.81
C ALA A 38 -34.33 10.83 -89.24
N ASN A 39 -33.73 11.98 -88.93
CA ASN A 39 -34.24 13.31 -89.32
C ASN A 39 -34.11 13.57 -90.83
N VAL A 40 -33.03 13.07 -91.47
CA VAL A 40 -32.88 13.08 -92.94
C VAL A 40 -33.98 12.25 -93.62
N ARG A 41 -34.40 11.14 -93.01
CA ARG A 41 -35.46 10.26 -93.55
C ARG A 41 -36.88 10.70 -93.24
N LEU A 42 -37.13 11.36 -92.11
CA LEU A 42 -38.44 11.95 -91.80
C LEU A 42 -38.83 13.06 -92.80
N LYS A 43 -37.84 13.77 -93.36
CA LYS A 43 -38.05 14.75 -94.43
C LYS A 43 -38.49 14.14 -95.78
N SER A 44 -38.36 12.82 -95.99
CA SER A 44 -38.65 12.18 -97.28
C SER A 44 -40.01 11.47 -97.37
N ASN A 45 -40.86 11.53 -96.33
CA ASN A 45 -42.28 11.10 -96.32
C ASN A 45 -42.56 9.72 -96.97
N LEU A 46 -41.65 8.76 -96.83
CA LEU A 46 -41.85 7.38 -97.27
C LEU A 46 -42.47 6.54 -96.14
N PRO A 47 -43.61 5.85 -96.37
CA PRO A 47 -44.15 4.92 -95.38
C PRO A 47 -43.21 3.72 -95.18
N LEU A 48 -43.04 3.31 -93.92
CA LEU A 48 -42.17 2.19 -93.54
C LEU A 48 -42.75 0.87 -94.05
N THR A 49 -41.88 0.02 -94.58
CA THR A 49 -42.23 -1.37 -94.94
C THR A 49 -42.26 -2.27 -93.70
N ASP A 50 -43.03 -3.35 -93.71
CA ASP A 50 -43.17 -4.28 -92.56
C ASP A 50 -41.83 -4.83 -92.04
N ALA A 51 -40.84 -5.01 -92.92
CA ALA A 51 -39.49 -5.41 -92.53
C ALA A 51 -38.79 -4.35 -91.65
N GLN A 52 -39.01 -3.06 -91.93
CA GLN A 52 -38.43 -1.95 -91.17
C GLN A 52 -39.15 -1.74 -89.83
N ILE A 53 -40.45 -2.06 -89.75
CA ILE A 53 -41.19 -2.05 -88.47
C ILE A 53 -40.64 -3.12 -87.53
N LYS A 54 -40.38 -4.34 -88.03
CA LYS A 54 -39.75 -5.41 -87.25
C LYS A 54 -38.32 -5.08 -86.84
N GLU A 55 -37.53 -4.47 -87.74
CA GLU A 55 -36.17 -4.01 -87.41
C GLU A 55 -36.18 -2.94 -86.30
N ARG A 56 -37.16 -2.03 -86.34
CA ARG A 56 -37.32 -0.99 -85.32
C ARG A 56 -37.70 -1.58 -83.97
N GLN A 57 -38.67 -2.50 -83.92
CA GLN A 57 -39.05 -3.19 -82.69
C GLN A 57 -37.87 -3.97 -82.09
N PHE A 58 -37.10 -4.66 -82.92
CA PHE A 58 -35.89 -5.35 -82.48
C PHE A 58 -34.84 -4.39 -81.91
N LYS A 59 -34.62 -3.23 -82.54
CA LYS A 59 -33.71 -2.20 -82.03
C LYS A 59 -34.22 -1.61 -80.71
N GLU A 60 -35.51 -1.32 -80.58
CA GLU A 60 -36.12 -0.80 -79.36
C GLU A 60 -36.00 -1.81 -78.20
N GLU A 61 -36.26 -3.10 -78.42
CA GLU A 61 -36.04 -4.15 -77.42
C GLU A 61 -34.57 -4.31 -77.03
N MET A 62 -33.64 -4.21 -77.99
CA MET A 62 -32.20 -4.22 -77.71
C MET A 62 -31.78 -3.03 -76.86
N TYR A 63 -32.28 -1.83 -77.14
CA TYR A 63 -32.00 -0.63 -76.35
C TYR A 63 -32.53 -0.74 -74.92
N ILE A 64 -33.74 -1.27 -74.74
CA ILE A 64 -34.34 -1.49 -73.42
C ILE A 64 -33.49 -2.48 -72.61
N ARG A 65 -33.13 -3.64 -73.19
CA ARG A 65 -32.27 -4.62 -72.52
C ARG A 65 -30.88 -4.07 -72.18
N GLN A 66 -30.34 -3.19 -73.03
CA GLN A 66 -29.05 -2.56 -72.76
C GLN A 66 -29.14 -1.55 -71.62
N GLN A 67 -30.22 -0.76 -71.54
CA GLN A 67 -30.47 0.14 -70.40
C GLN A 67 -30.66 -0.62 -69.09
N GLU A 68 -31.36 -1.76 -69.12
CA GLU A 68 -31.53 -2.62 -67.93
C GLU A 68 -30.19 -3.16 -67.44
N LYS A 69 -29.33 -3.64 -68.35
CA LYS A 69 -27.98 -4.14 -68.02
C LYS A 69 -27.08 -3.03 -67.47
N ASP A 70 -27.06 -1.86 -68.12
CA ASP A 70 -26.26 -0.71 -67.68
C ASP A 70 -26.72 -0.20 -66.31
N THR A 71 -28.04 -0.13 -66.07
CA THR A 71 -28.59 0.29 -64.79
C THR A 71 -28.26 -0.72 -63.68
N THR A 72 -28.35 -2.02 -63.98
CA THR A 72 -27.98 -3.09 -63.04
C THR A 72 -26.48 -3.04 -62.72
N LEU A 73 -25.63 -2.80 -63.72
CA LEU A 73 -24.19 -2.63 -63.54
C LEU A 73 -23.91 -1.42 -62.65
N ILE A 74 -24.49 -0.25 -62.94
CA ILE A 74 -24.34 0.97 -62.14
C ILE A 74 -24.78 0.74 -60.69
N LEU A 75 -25.96 0.16 -60.47
CA LEU A 75 -26.48 -0.13 -59.13
C LEU A 75 -25.61 -1.13 -58.37
N SER A 76 -25.09 -2.16 -59.05
CA SER A 76 -24.18 -3.14 -58.44
C SER A 76 -22.83 -2.52 -58.04
N VAL A 77 -22.27 -1.66 -58.89
CA VAL A 77 -21.00 -0.95 -58.61
C VAL A 77 -21.17 0.05 -57.47
N ILE A 78 -22.27 0.81 -57.46
CA ILE A 78 -22.58 1.74 -56.36
C ILE A 78 -22.82 0.96 -55.06
N GLY A 79 -23.62 -0.11 -55.12
CA GLY A 79 -23.90 -0.97 -53.97
C GLY A 79 -22.63 -1.56 -53.37
N PHE A 80 -21.75 -2.12 -54.21
CA PHE A 80 -20.45 -2.65 -53.76
C PHE A 80 -19.55 -1.55 -53.18
N SER A 81 -19.52 -0.38 -53.81
CA SER A 81 -18.72 0.77 -53.33
C SER A 81 -19.18 1.25 -51.95
N LEU A 82 -20.49 1.30 -51.71
CA LEU A 82 -21.06 1.68 -50.41
C LEU A 82 -20.74 0.64 -49.32
N VAL A 83 -20.87 -0.66 -49.63
CA VAL A 83 -20.50 -1.73 -48.69
C VAL A 83 -19.01 -1.69 -48.37
N PHE A 84 -18.16 -1.48 -49.38
CA PHE A 84 -16.71 -1.37 -49.19
C PHE A 84 -16.32 -0.14 -48.38
N ALA A 85 -16.94 1.02 -48.63
CA ALA A 85 -16.76 2.23 -47.83
C ALA A 85 -17.19 2.01 -46.37
N GLY A 86 -18.35 1.37 -46.14
CA GLY A 86 -18.82 1.01 -44.80
C GLY A 86 -17.84 0.10 -44.05
N PHE A 87 -17.30 -0.92 -44.73
CA PHE A 87 -16.28 -1.81 -44.16
C PHE A 87 -14.99 -1.05 -43.79
N LEU A 88 -14.50 -0.16 -44.65
CA LEU A 88 -13.32 0.66 -44.36
C LEU A 88 -13.55 1.61 -43.18
N SER A 89 -14.71 2.26 -43.11
CA SER A 89 -15.09 3.11 -41.97
C SER A 89 -15.16 2.32 -40.67
N PHE A 90 -15.75 1.12 -40.69
CA PHE A 90 -15.80 0.23 -39.53
C PHE A 90 -14.39 -0.19 -39.09
N LYS A 91 -13.53 -0.61 -40.02
CA LYS A 91 -12.15 -1.01 -39.71
C LYS A 91 -11.34 0.13 -39.09
N LEU A 92 -11.47 1.35 -39.64
CA LEU A 92 -10.81 2.53 -39.09
C LEU A 92 -11.32 2.90 -37.69
N PHE A 93 -12.61 2.68 -37.42
CA PHE A 93 -13.18 2.88 -36.09
C PHE A 93 -12.67 1.84 -35.10
N ASP A 94 -12.68 0.55 -35.47
CA ASP A 94 -12.17 -0.55 -34.65
C ASP A 94 -10.69 -0.35 -34.28
N ASP A 95 -9.85 0.03 -35.26
CA ASP A 95 -8.44 0.34 -35.01
C ASP A 95 -8.26 1.50 -34.02
N ARG A 96 -9.10 2.55 -34.11
CA ARG A 96 -9.05 3.67 -33.15
C ARG A 96 -9.46 3.25 -31.75
N VAL A 97 -10.50 2.43 -31.62
CA VAL A 97 -10.95 1.91 -30.32
C VAL A 97 -9.85 1.05 -29.68
N LYS A 98 -9.20 0.19 -30.46
CA LYS A 98 -8.06 -0.62 -29.98
C LYS A 98 -6.90 0.23 -29.47
N ILE A 99 -6.53 1.30 -30.19
CA ILE A 99 -5.46 2.21 -29.75
C ILE A 99 -5.83 2.92 -28.43
N ILE A 100 -7.08 3.33 -28.29
CA ILE A 100 -7.55 3.98 -27.06
C ILE A 100 -7.52 2.99 -25.88
N ASN A 101 -7.99 1.76 -26.08
CA ASN A 101 -7.98 0.72 -25.05
C ASN A 101 -6.56 0.38 -24.59
N THR A 102 -5.62 0.16 -25.51
CA THR A 102 -4.23 -0.16 -25.14
C THR A 102 -3.54 1.02 -24.44
N SER A 103 -3.80 2.25 -24.88
CA SER A 103 -3.31 3.45 -24.20
C SER A 103 -3.87 3.60 -22.78
N PHE A 104 -5.14 3.26 -22.59
CA PHE A 104 -5.81 3.32 -21.30
C PHE A 104 -5.28 2.24 -20.34
N GLU A 105 -5.15 0.99 -20.81
CA GLU A 105 -4.55 -0.11 -20.05
C GLU A 105 -3.11 0.20 -19.63
N SER A 106 -2.29 0.74 -20.55
CA SER A 106 -0.92 1.16 -20.24
C SER A 106 -0.88 2.27 -19.19
N SER A 107 -1.83 3.21 -19.25
CA SER A 107 -1.95 4.28 -18.24
C SER A 107 -2.32 3.72 -16.87
N ILE A 108 -3.30 2.80 -16.80
CA ILE A 108 -3.66 2.11 -15.56
C ILE A 108 -2.49 1.33 -14.98
N HIS A 109 -1.78 0.56 -15.82
CA HIS A 109 -0.62 -0.20 -15.35
C HIS A 109 0.46 0.74 -14.79
N THR A 110 0.71 1.87 -15.44
CA THR A 110 1.69 2.86 -14.96
C THR A 110 1.25 3.45 -13.61
N VAL A 111 -0.03 3.81 -13.46
CA VAL A 111 -0.56 4.31 -12.19
C VAL A 111 -0.45 3.27 -11.08
N ASN A 112 -0.85 2.02 -11.34
CA ASN A 112 -0.75 0.93 -10.36
C ASN A 112 0.70 0.70 -9.94
N SER A 113 1.65 0.64 -10.88
CA SER A 113 3.07 0.48 -10.56
C SER A 113 3.63 1.62 -9.67
N ARG A 114 3.14 2.85 -9.86
CA ARG A 114 3.52 4.00 -9.02
C ARG A 114 2.90 3.90 -7.62
N ILE A 115 1.65 3.44 -7.53
CA ILE A 115 0.98 3.18 -6.24
C ILE A 115 1.72 2.08 -5.49
N ASP A 116 2.07 0.97 -6.15
CA ASP A 116 2.79 -0.15 -5.53
C ASP A 116 4.16 0.29 -5.00
N ALA A 117 4.94 1.04 -5.80
CA ALA A 117 6.22 1.60 -5.36
C ALA A 117 6.09 2.57 -4.18
N PHE A 118 4.99 3.35 -4.15
CA PHE A 118 4.69 4.25 -3.03
C PHE A 118 4.32 3.47 -1.76
N ILE A 119 3.51 2.42 -1.88
CA ILE A 119 3.15 1.53 -0.77
C ILE A 119 4.39 0.84 -0.21
N GLU A 120 5.28 0.33 -1.07
CA GLU A 120 6.54 -0.29 -0.66
C GLU A 120 7.42 0.69 0.12
N THR A 121 7.51 1.93 -0.35
CA THR A 121 8.25 3.01 0.34
C THR A 121 7.65 3.30 1.71
N ILE A 122 6.33 3.41 1.82
CA ILE A 122 5.64 3.60 3.11
C ILE A 122 5.91 2.43 4.04
N ASN A 123 5.79 1.19 3.56
CA ASN A 123 6.00 0.01 4.40
C ASN A 123 7.44 -0.06 4.92
N SER A 124 8.42 0.27 4.09
CA SER A 124 9.83 0.35 4.49
C SER A 124 10.04 1.42 5.58
N ILE A 125 9.48 2.62 5.38
CA ILE A 125 9.55 3.72 6.34
C ILE A 125 8.89 3.33 7.67
N THR A 126 7.69 2.75 7.65
CA THR A 126 6.96 2.31 8.84
C THR A 126 7.74 1.24 9.59
N THR A 127 8.29 0.25 8.89
CA THR A 127 9.12 -0.81 9.50
C THR A 127 10.37 -0.23 10.17
N ASN A 128 11.00 0.76 9.54
CA ASN A 128 12.15 1.46 10.11
C ASN A 128 11.75 2.25 11.37
N TYR A 129 10.62 2.96 11.35
CA TYR A 129 10.11 3.67 12.53
C TYR A 129 9.77 2.72 13.68
N GLU A 130 9.12 1.59 13.42
CA GLU A 130 8.82 0.58 14.44
C GLU A 130 10.10 0.00 15.06
N THR A 131 11.11 -0.27 14.23
CA THR A 131 12.42 -0.76 14.68
C THR A 131 13.11 0.29 15.55
N ASN A 132 13.14 1.55 15.11
CA ASN A 132 13.72 2.66 15.87
C ASN A 132 12.99 2.89 17.19
N TYR A 133 11.66 2.82 17.19
CA TYR A 133 10.85 2.94 18.40
C TYR A 133 11.20 1.84 19.42
N LYS A 134 11.27 0.58 18.98
CA LYS A 134 11.67 -0.55 19.85
C LYS A 134 13.08 -0.38 20.40
N ASN A 135 14.02 0.12 19.59
CA ASN A 135 15.40 0.39 20.03
C ASN A 135 15.46 1.51 21.08
N ILE A 136 14.70 2.59 20.88
CA ILE A 136 14.60 3.69 21.85
C ILE A 136 13.94 3.20 23.15
N GLU A 137 12.87 2.43 23.04
CA GLU A 137 12.20 1.84 24.20
C GLU A 137 13.16 0.95 25.01
N HIS A 138 13.91 0.07 24.34
CA HIS A 138 14.95 -0.75 24.98
C HIS A 138 15.99 0.12 25.68
N THR A 139 16.51 1.14 25.00
CA THR A 139 17.50 2.07 25.55
C THR A 139 16.99 2.79 26.81
N ILE A 140 15.71 3.18 26.84
CA ILE A 140 15.08 3.80 28.02
C ILE A 140 15.00 2.81 29.18
N TYR A 141 14.65 1.54 28.91
CA TYR A 141 14.64 0.51 29.94
C TYR A 141 16.04 0.25 30.52
N ASP A 142 17.06 0.22 29.67
CA ASP A 142 18.46 0.04 30.08
C ASP A 142 18.92 1.21 30.95
N LEU A 143 18.72 2.45 30.49
CA LEU A 143 19.06 3.66 31.25
C LEU A 143 18.33 3.73 32.59
N LYS A 144 17.06 3.31 32.62
CA LYS A 144 16.29 3.24 33.87
C LYS A 144 16.89 2.21 34.83
N ASN A 145 17.33 1.07 34.33
CA ASN A 145 17.99 0.06 35.15
C ASN A 145 19.35 0.55 35.67
N ASP A 146 20.14 1.22 34.84
CA ASP A 146 21.42 1.82 35.26
C ASP A 146 21.20 2.88 36.34
N PHE A 147 20.17 3.70 36.19
CA PHE A 147 19.77 4.67 37.21
C PHE A 147 19.31 4.00 38.51
N ASP A 148 18.47 2.96 38.43
CA ASP A 148 18.06 2.19 39.61
C ASP A 148 19.30 1.55 40.29
N TYR A 149 20.30 1.09 39.53
CA TYR A 149 21.55 0.55 40.06
C TYR A 149 22.39 1.60 40.80
N GLU A 150 22.53 2.80 40.25
CA GLU A 150 23.18 3.93 40.94
C GLU A 150 22.43 4.31 42.23
N LEU A 151 21.09 4.25 42.22
CA LEU A 151 20.29 4.48 43.42
C LEU A 151 20.50 3.40 44.50
N VAL A 152 20.82 2.16 44.14
CA VAL A 152 21.25 1.13 45.12
C VAL A 152 22.47 1.63 45.86
N THR A 153 23.53 2.00 45.14
CA THR A 153 24.79 2.46 45.72
C THR A 153 24.60 3.72 46.57
N LEU A 154 23.84 4.69 46.07
CA LEU A 154 23.54 5.92 46.80
C LEU A 154 22.81 5.63 48.12
N LYS A 155 21.75 4.81 48.08
CA LYS A 155 20.95 4.51 49.28
C LYS A 155 21.72 3.65 50.29
N GLN A 156 22.64 2.80 49.85
CA GLN A 156 23.55 2.10 50.76
C GLN A 156 24.50 3.06 51.48
N ASN A 157 25.02 4.07 50.76
CA ASN A 157 25.89 5.08 51.37
C ASN A 157 25.13 5.96 52.36
N GLU A 158 23.92 6.40 52.03
CA GLU A 158 23.04 7.12 52.95
C GLU A 158 22.69 6.28 54.19
N ALA A 159 22.44 4.98 54.02
CA ALA A 159 22.21 4.07 55.14
C ALA A 159 23.43 4.01 56.07
N LYS A 160 24.63 3.80 55.53
CA LYS A 160 25.87 3.78 56.34
C LYS A 160 26.12 5.09 57.07
N GLN A 161 25.87 6.22 56.42
CA GLN A 161 25.96 7.54 57.04
C GLN A 161 24.93 7.72 58.15
N ALA A 162 23.68 7.32 57.92
CA ALA A 162 22.62 7.37 58.93
C ALA A 162 22.98 6.52 60.15
N LEU A 163 23.53 5.32 59.94
CA LEU A 163 24.02 4.47 61.03
C LEU A 163 25.16 5.14 61.82
N SER A 164 26.13 5.74 61.13
CA SER A 164 27.25 6.45 61.76
C SER A 164 26.79 7.66 62.57
N ASN A 165 25.71 8.31 62.12
CA ASN A 165 25.08 9.45 62.80
C ASN A 165 24.05 9.01 63.87
N GLN A 166 23.97 7.72 64.21
CA GLN A 166 23.00 7.16 65.16
C GLN A 166 21.53 7.45 64.79
N ASN A 167 21.25 7.73 63.51
CA ASN A 167 19.91 7.91 62.99
C ASN A 167 19.34 6.56 62.53
N LEU A 168 18.77 5.81 63.48
CA LEU A 168 18.24 4.48 63.25
C LEU A 168 17.10 4.45 62.22
N ASN A 169 16.19 5.44 62.26
CA ASN A 169 15.09 5.53 61.30
C ASN A 169 15.63 5.71 59.89
N GLY A 170 16.59 6.64 59.71
CA GLY A 170 17.28 6.84 58.43
C GLY A 170 17.97 5.56 57.96
N TYR A 171 18.66 4.85 58.85
CA TYR A 171 19.33 3.59 58.51
C TYR A 171 18.35 2.54 57.96
N ILE A 172 17.21 2.35 58.64
CA ILE A 172 16.18 1.40 58.22
C ILE A 172 15.59 1.79 56.87
N PHE A 173 15.18 3.04 56.70
CA PHE A 173 14.57 3.51 55.46
C PHE A 173 15.51 3.40 54.27
N TYR A 174 16.73 3.91 54.39
CA TYR A 174 17.69 3.90 53.28
C TYR A 174 18.12 2.48 52.92
N SER A 175 18.25 1.57 53.90
CA SER A 175 18.51 0.15 53.64
C SER A 175 17.38 -0.50 52.84
N LEU A 176 16.13 -0.31 53.26
CA LEU A 176 14.97 -0.84 52.54
C LEU A 176 14.81 -0.23 51.14
N TYR A 177 15.09 1.06 50.96
CA TYR A 177 15.10 1.68 49.63
C TYR A 177 16.17 1.08 48.72
N SER A 178 17.39 0.86 49.24
CA SER A 178 18.46 0.17 48.50
C SER A 178 18.02 -1.21 48.01
N TYR A 179 17.38 -2.01 48.88
CA TYR A 179 16.88 -3.33 48.49
C TYR A 179 15.73 -3.25 47.48
N ARG A 180 14.86 -2.24 47.59
CA ARG A 180 13.79 -1.99 46.61
C ARG A 180 14.37 -1.71 45.22
N PHE A 181 15.42 -0.89 45.11
CA PHE A 181 16.08 -0.65 43.83
C PHE A 181 16.81 -1.90 43.32
N SER A 182 17.45 -2.66 44.21
CA SER A 182 18.08 -3.95 43.87
C SER A 182 17.05 -4.93 43.29
N ALA A 183 15.87 -5.01 43.89
CA ALA A 183 14.76 -5.84 43.41
C ALA A 183 14.31 -5.44 42.00
N LYS A 184 14.22 -4.15 41.68
CA LYS A 184 13.90 -3.68 40.32
C LYS A 184 14.96 -4.12 39.31
N CYS A 185 16.24 -3.99 39.63
CA CYS A 185 17.34 -4.43 38.78
C CYS A 185 17.32 -5.95 38.56
N ILE A 186 17.05 -6.75 39.61
CA ILE A 186 16.91 -8.21 39.49
C ILE A 186 15.78 -8.57 38.51
N LEU A 187 14.61 -7.93 38.64
CA LEU A 187 13.47 -8.18 37.75
C LEU A 187 13.78 -7.80 36.30
N TYR A 188 14.48 -6.69 36.08
CA TYR A 188 14.95 -6.30 34.76
C TYR A 188 15.91 -7.34 34.17
N TYR A 189 16.96 -7.75 34.90
CA TYR A 189 17.93 -8.73 34.41
C TYR A 189 17.30 -10.11 34.14
N ARG A 190 16.30 -10.52 34.92
CA ARG A 190 15.52 -11.73 34.62
C ARG A 190 14.73 -11.61 33.32
N ARG A 191 14.11 -10.44 33.06
CA ARG A 191 13.34 -10.20 31.84
C ARG A 191 14.22 -10.33 30.59
N ILE A 192 15.47 -9.88 30.65
CA ILE A 192 16.41 -9.97 29.53
C ILE A 192 17.24 -11.26 29.52
N GLY A 193 16.98 -12.21 30.45
CA GLY A 193 17.67 -13.49 30.51
C GLY A 193 19.13 -13.42 30.95
N SER A 194 19.52 -12.38 31.70
CA SER A 194 20.89 -12.18 32.16
C SER A 194 21.17 -12.87 33.49
N ASN A 195 22.31 -13.56 33.57
CA ASN A 195 22.83 -14.19 34.80
C ASN A 195 23.20 -13.17 35.89
N LEU A 196 23.28 -11.87 35.56
CA LEU A 196 23.47 -10.81 36.55
C LEU A 196 22.35 -10.77 37.60
N SER A 197 21.15 -11.24 37.24
CA SER A 197 20.01 -11.32 38.17
C SER A 197 20.30 -12.18 39.40
N GLU A 198 20.94 -13.35 39.22
CA GLU A 198 21.23 -14.27 40.31
C GLU A 198 22.38 -13.78 41.19
N ASN A 199 23.40 -13.15 40.59
CA ASN A 199 24.48 -12.51 41.35
C ASN A 199 23.94 -11.37 42.22
N LEU A 200 23.07 -10.53 41.65
CA LEU A 200 22.47 -9.41 42.37
C LEU A 200 21.48 -9.88 43.44
N LEU A 201 20.74 -10.97 43.17
CA LEU A 201 19.89 -11.61 44.16
C LEU A 201 20.68 -12.14 45.35
N ALA A 202 21.81 -12.82 45.10
CA ALA A 202 22.70 -13.29 46.17
C ALA A 202 23.25 -12.11 46.99
N PHE A 203 23.71 -11.04 46.32
CA PHE A 203 24.17 -9.83 46.99
C PHE A 203 23.08 -9.18 47.84
N MET A 204 21.86 -9.02 47.31
CA MET A 204 20.72 -8.46 48.05
C MET A 204 20.37 -9.33 49.26
N ASN A 205 20.30 -10.65 49.09
CA ASN A 205 20.02 -11.58 50.17
C ASN A 205 21.08 -11.54 51.28
N ASN A 206 22.36 -11.38 50.93
CA ASN A 206 23.42 -11.21 51.92
C ASN A 206 23.32 -9.86 52.63
N SER A 207 23.00 -8.80 51.88
CA SER A 207 22.87 -7.45 52.43
C SER A 207 21.71 -7.33 53.42
N ILE A 208 20.56 -7.95 53.13
CA ILE A 208 19.42 -8.02 54.04
C ILE A 208 19.79 -8.77 55.32
N GLU A 209 20.58 -9.84 55.21
CA GLU A 209 21.05 -10.59 56.38
C GLU A 209 22.00 -9.77 57.25
N SER A 210 22.96 -9.06 56.64
CA SER A 210 23.83 -8.13 57.37
C SER A 210 23.01 -7.05 58.08
N PHE A 211 22.04 -6.45 57.39
CA PHE A 211 21.13 -5.47 58.00
C PHE A 211 20.36 -6.04 59.19
N ARG A 212 19.83 -7.27 59.07
CA ARG A 212 19.16 -7.96 60.18
C ARG A 212 20.08 -8.11 61.39
N LEU A 213 21.33 -8.52 61.17
CA LEU A 213 22.32 -8.70 62.23
C LEU A 213 22.67 -7.36 62.89
N ASP A 214 22.79 -6.28 62.12
CA ASP A 214 23.02 -4.95 62.67
C ASP A 214 21.87 -4.52 63.59
N LEU A 215 20.61 -4.72 63.17
CA LEU A 215 19.45 -4.41 64.01
C LEU A 215 19.44 -5.22 65.31
N ILE A 216 19.78 -6.52 65.26
CA ILE A 216 19.88 -7.37 66.45
C ILE A 216 20.99 -6.86 67.39
N SER A 217 22.13 -6.44 66.84
CA SER A 217 23.23 -5.88 67.62
C SER A 217 22.81 -4.60 68.34
N ILE A 218 22.05 -3.73 67.67
CA ILE A 218 21.52 -2.48 68.26
C ILE A 218 20.55 -2.79 69.40
N LEU A 219 19.60 -3.70 69.19
CA LEU A 219 18.65 -4.14 70.21
C LEU A 219 19.36 -4.71 71.46
N SER A 220 20.39 -5.52 71.24
CA SER A 220 21.19 -6.12 72.32
C SER A 220 21.97 -5.07 73.11
N PHE A 221 22.47 -4.03 72.44
CA PHE A 221 23.17 -2.92 73.10
C PHE A 221 22.22 -2.06 73.93
N ASP A 222 21.03 -1.77 73.40
CA ASP A 222 20.03 -0.93 74.06
C ASP A 222 19.20 -1.69 75.11
N ASN A 223 19.41 -3.00 75.28
CA ASN A 223 18.59 -3.89 76.13
C ASN A 223 17.08 -3.80 75.79
N THR A 224 16.76 -3.71 74.51
CA THR A 224 15.37 -3.66 74.02
C THR A 224 15.05 -4.87 73.15
N GLU A 225 13.78 -5.28 73.10
CA GLU A 225 13.33 -6.40 72.26
C GLU A 225 12.92 -5.97 70.84
N LYS A 226 12.55 -4.69 70.66
CA LYS A 226 12.00 -4.13 69.41
C LYS A 226 12.51 -2.72 69.15
N ILE A 227 12.67 -2.39 67.87
CA ILE A 227 12.97 -1.05 67.41
C ILE A 227 11.66 -0.29 67.29
N LEU A 228 11.54 0.80 68.06
CA LEU A 228 10.36 1.66 68.05
C LEU A 228 10.40 2.61 66.86
N LEU A 229 9.37 2.54 66.02
CA LEU A 229 9.15 3.43 64.87
C LEU A 229 7.80 4.13 64.99
N SER A 230 7.65 5.28 64.33
CA SER A 230 6.36 5.97 64.28
C SER A 230 5.33 5.15 63.51
N VAL A 231 4.08 5.12 63.97
CA VAL A 231 2.97 4.50 63.22
C VAL A 231 2.83 5.06 61.80
N LYS A 232 3.21 6.32 61.57
CA LYS A 232 3.22 6.95 60.25
C LYS A 232 4.15 6.26 59.25
N ASP A 233 5.19 5.60 59.74
CA ASP A 233 6.21 4.94 58.93
C ASP A 233 5.80 3.52 58.51
N LYS A 234 4.78 2.95 59.17
CA LYS A 234 4.34 1.57 58.97
C LYS A 234 3.94 1.28 57.52
N GLU A 235 3.13 2.16 56.93
CA GLU A 235 2.65 1.97 55.56
C GLU A 235 3.80 2.01 54.56
N THR A 236 4.72 2.95 54.71
CA THR A 236 5.90 3.07 53.86
C THR A 236 6.76 1.82 53.92
N ILE A 237 7.08 1.32 55.12
CA ILE A 237 7.90 0.11 55.30
C ILE A 237 7.20 -1.12 54.70
N VAL A 238 5.91 -1.29 54.95
CA VAL A 238 5.14 -2.41 54.39
C VAL A 238 5.14 -2.35 52.86
N ASN A 239 4.98 -1.16 52.27
CA ASN A 239 5.02 -0.99 50.83
C ASN A 239 6.41 -1.28 50.24
N LEU A 240 7.49 -0.87 50.90
CA LEU A 240 8.86 -1.21 50.51
C LEU A 240 9.08 -2.72 50.53
N ILE A 241 8.70 -3.41 51.61
CA ILE A 241 8.84 -4.86 51.73
C ILE A 241 8.02 -5.59 50.65
N LYS A 242 6.78 -5.15 50.40
CA LYS A 242 5.94 -5.71 49.32
C LYS A 242 6.61 -5.55 47.95
N GLU A 243 7.22 -4.39 47.68
CA GLU A 243 7.93 -4.17 46.41
C GLU A 243 9.18 -5.04 46.29
N ILE A 244 9.97 -5.21 47.35
CA ILE A 244 11.14 -6.10 47.33
C ILE A 244 10.70 -7.56 47.09
N ASN A 245 9.61 -7.99 47.74
CA ASN A 245 9.07 -9.34 47.61
C ASN A 245 8.52 -9.67 46.21
N LYS A 246 8.35 -8.69 45.31
CA LYS A 246 8.00 -8.95 43.89
C LYS A 246 9.08 -9.76 43.17
N VAL A 247 10.29 -9.84 43.71
CA VAL A 247 11.35 -10.74 43.23
C VAL A 247 10.92 -12.22 43.30
N GLY A 248 10.01 -12.59 44.20
CA GLY A 248 9.48 -13.95 44.29
C GLY A 248 10.47 -14.99 44.80
N ASP A 249 11.54 -14.57 45.50
CA ASP A 249 12.49 -15.46 46.17
C ASP A 249 12.06 -15.72 47.61
N THR A 250 11.86 -16.98 47.97
CA THR A 250 11.43 -17.38 49.32
C THR A 250 12.44 -16.95 50.38
N LYS A 251 13.74 -17.01 50.09
CA LYS A 251 14.78 -16.59 51.05
C LYS A 251 14.72 -15.10 51.32
N THR A 252 14.54 -14.27 50.30
CA THR A 252 14.32 -12.82 50.46
C THR A 252 13.09 -12.56 51.34
N PHE A 253 11.97 -13.23 51.07
CA PHE A 253 10.74 -13.10 51.83
C PHE A 253 10.93 -13.43 53.31
N ASP A 254 11.53 -14.57 53.61
CA ASP A 254 11.77 -15.03 54.99
C ASP A 254 12.67 -14.05 55.75
N LYS A 255 13.77 -13.60 55.13
CA LYS A 255 14.69 -12.64 55.75
C LYS A 255 14.03 -11.29 56.03
N LEU A 256 13.22 -10.77 55.10
CA LEU A 256 12.50 -9.52 55.31
C LEU A 256 11.43 -9.62 56.38
N ASN A 257 10.76 -10.78 56.51
CA ASN A 257 9.82 -11.00 57.61
C ASN A 257 10.53 -11.02 58.95
N LEU A 258 11.72 -11.62 59.04
CA LEU A 258 12.54 -11.56 60.24
C LEU A 258 12.93 -10.12 60.58
N VAL A 259 13.37 -9.32 59.60
CA VAL A 259 13.64 -7.89 59.78
C VAL A 259 12.39 -7.15 60.28
N TYR A 260 11.24 -7.35 59.62
CA TYR A 260 9.98 -6.70 60.00
C TYR A 260 9.56 -7.07 61.43
N SER A 261 9.81 -8.31 61.83
CA SER A 261 9.51 -8.78 63.18
C SER A 261 10.31 -8.05 64.27
N LEU A 262 11.45 -7.44 63.94
CA LEU A 262 12.25 -6.65 64.89
C LEU A 262 11.70 -5.24 65.11
N LEU A 263 10.70 -4.83 64.34
CA LEU A 263 10.12 -3.48 64.37
C LEU A 263 8.82 -3.48 65.17
N GLU A 264 8.61 -2.43 65.97
CA GLU A 264 7.35 -2.14 66.64
C GLU A 264 6.92 -0.71 66.34
N PHE A 265 5.65 -0.52 65.97
CA PHE A 265 5.12 0.78 65.57
C PHE A 265 4.26 1.35 66.70
N LYS A 266 4.68 2.49 67.26
CA LYS A 266 3.98 3.22 68.33
C LYS A 266 3.83 4.70 67.99
N ASP A 267 2.79 5.31 68.56
CA ASP A 267 2.46 6.73 68.37
C ASP A 267 3.40 7.64 69.18
#